data_AF-A0A1X2GDN0-F1
#
_entry.id   AF-A0A1X2GDN0-F1
#
_cell.length_a   1.000
_cell.length_b   1.000
_cell.length_c   1.000
_cell.angle_alpha   90.00
_cell.angle_beta   90.00
_cell.angle_gamma   90.00
#
_symmetry.space_group_name_H-M   'P 1'
#
loop_
_entity.id
_entity.type
_entity.pdbx_description
1 polymer ?
#
loop_
_entity_poly.entity_id
_entity_poly.type
_entity_poly.pdbx_seq_one_letter_code
_entity_poly.pdbx_strand_id
1 'polypeptide(L)' 'MKQHAEADNHPVCLSYSDLSVWCFKCENYVIHQCLDAVKLAAYQTKFHQPPPTLTVSHLPDAASSSSSSAQN' A
#
# COMPACT_ATOMS: atom_id res chain seq x y z
N MET A 1 0.02 3.03 22.33
CA MET A 1 0.95 2.09 21.66
C MET A 1 2.34 2.06 22.27
N LYS A 2 2.97 3.18 22.66
CA LYS A 2 4.34 3.15 23.24
C LYS A 2 4.49 2.20 24.43
N GLN A 3 3.67 2.36 25.48
CA GLN A 3 3.72 1.48 26.66
C GLN A 3 3.52 -0.01 26.31
N HIS A 4 2.57 -0.31 25.42
CA HIS A 4 2.34 -1.68 24.92
C HIS A 4 3.53 -2.25 24.13
N ALA A 5 4.14 -1.42 23.26
CA ALA A 5 5.30 -1.83 22.48
C ALA A 5 6.50 -2.22 23.36
N GLU A 6 6.69 -1.50 24.47
CA GLU A 6 7.74 -1.76 25.45
C GLU A 6 7.42 -2.99 26.33
N ALA A 7 6.19 -3.11 26.82
CA ALA A 7 5.78 -4.20 27.71
C ALA A 7 5.75 -5.57 27.01
N ASP A 8 5.23 -5.61 25.77
CA ASP A 8 4.95 -6.85 25.05
C ASP A 8 5.94 -7.11 23.91
N ASN A 9 6.96 -6.25 23.75
CA ASN A 9 7.95 -6.33 22.67
C ASN A 9 7.28 -6.38 21.27
N HIS A 10 6.25 -5.56 21.07
CA HIS A 10 5.55 -5.34 19.81
C HIS A 10 5.97 -4.00 19.18
N PRO A 11 7.12 -3.96 18.46
CA PRO A 11 7.73 -2.69 18.10
C PRO A 11 7.01 -1.94 16.98
N VAL A 12 6.09 -2.57 16.25
CA VAL A 12 5.47 -1.99 15.05
C VAL A 12 3.99 -1.73 15.29
N CYS A 13 3.52 -0.52 14.98
CA CYS A 13 2.10 -0.18 15.04
C CYS A 13 1.63 0.62 13.81
N LEU A 14 0.37 0.41 13.42
CA LEU A 14 -0.31 1.17 12.37
C LEU A 14 -1.11 2.33 12.99
N SER A 15 -0.96 3.53 12.45
CA SER A 15 -1.78 4.70 12.79
C SER A 15 -3.13 4.64 12.08
N TYR A 16 -4.23 4.78 12.81
CA TYR A 16 -5.56 4.87 12.19
C TYR A 16 -5.89 6.27 11.64
N SER A 17 -5.07 7.28 11.94
CA SER A 17 -5.26 8.65 11.43
C SER A 17 -4.91 8.74 9.93
N ASP A 18 -3.76 8.20 9.55
CA ASP A 18 -3.14 8.37 8.23
C ASP A 18 -2.62 7.06 7.63
N LEU A 19 -2.81 5.92 8.31
CA LEU A 19 -2.33 4.60 7.89
C LEU A 19 -0.81 4.50 7.76
N SER A 20 -0.06 5.42 8.38
CA SER A 20 1.39 5.31 8.52
C SER A 20 1.75 4.20 9.51
N VAL A 21 2.91 3.57 9.32
CA VAL A 21 3.40 2.50 10.20
C VAL A 21 4.65 3.01 10.91
N TRP A 22 4.64 2.97 12.24
CA TRP A 22 5.74 3.39 13.09
C TRP A 22 6.43 2.18 13.71
N CYS A 23 7.76 2.19 13.75
CA CYS A 23 8.57 1.23 14.49
C CYS A 23 9.25 1.90 15.69
N PHE A 24 8.88 1.50 16.91
CA PHE A 24 9.45 2.02 18.15
C PHE A 24 10.92 1.64 18.36
N LYS A 25 11.38 0.51 17.80
CA LYS A 25 12.81 0.12 17.87
C LYS A 25 13.70 0.89 16.91
N CYS A 26 13.16 1.25 15.74
CA CYS A 26 13.91 1.98 14.72
C CYS A 26 13.76 3.50 14.86
N GLU A 27 12.80 3.95 15.68
CA GLU A 27 12.40 5.36 15.81
C GLU A 27 12.11 6.02 14.47
N ASN A 28 11.46 5.28 13.56
CA ASN A 28 11.16 5.75 12.22
C ASN A 28 9.87 5.15 11.67
N TYR A 29 9.30 5.83 10.68
CA TYR A 29 8.25 5.26 9.83
C TYR A 29 8.84 4.19 8.92
N VAL A 30 8.12 3.10 8.77
CA VAL A 30 8.56 1.95 7.97
C VAL A 30 7.57 1.65 6.85
N ILE A 31 8.13 1.31 5.70
CA ILE A 31 7.39 0.87 4.52
C ILE A 31 8.06 -0.41 4.05
N HIS A 32 7.28 -1.48 3.97
CA HIS A 32 7.75 -2.78 3.52
C HIS A 32 6.56 -3.59 2.99
N GLN A 33 6.78 -4.40 1.96
CA GLN A 33 5.72 -5.15 1.28
C GLN A 33 4.94 -6.09 2.23
N CYS A 34 5.59 -6.58 3.30
CA CYS A 34 4.91 -7.40 4.31
C CYS A 34 3.77 -6.65 5.06
N LEU A 35 3.76 -5.31 5.01
CA LEU A 35 2.73 -4.47 5.63
C LEU A 35 1.56 -4.16 4.69
N ASP A 36 1.65 -4.54 3.41
CA ASP A 36 0.65 -4.14 2.41
C ASP A 36 -0.73 -4.71 2.73
N ALA A 37 -0.80 -5.98 3.16
CA ALA A 37 -2.07 -6.63 3.50
C ALA A 37 -2.79 -5.92 4.66
N VAL A 38 -2.07 -5.53 5.72
CA VAL A 38 -2.67 -4.83 6.87
C VAL A 38 -3.05 -3.39 6.51
N LYS A 39 -2.24 -2.70 5.71
CA LYS A 39 -2.56 -1.35 5.24
C LYS A 39 -3.77 -1.35 4.30
N LEU A 40 -3.89 -2.35 3.43
CA LEU A 40 -5.04 -2.54 2.55
C LEU A 40 -6.32 -2.77 3.35
N ALA A 41 -6.29 -3.69 4.32
CA ALA A 41 -7.44 -3.97 5.17
C ALA A 41 -7.88 -2.73 5.96
N ALA A 42 -6.92 -1.98 6.53
CA ALA A 42 -7.21 -0.73 7.24
C ALA A 42 -7.76 0.35 6.30
N TYR A 43 -7.23 0.48 5.09
CA TYR A 43 -7.73 1.41 4.07
C TYR A 43 -9.19 1.12 3.72
N GLN A 44 -9.50 -0.13 3.35
CA GLN A 44 -10.85 -0.54 2.98
C GLN A 44 -11.85 -0.30 4.11
N THR A 45 -11.45 -0.60 5.35
CA THR A 45 -12.27 -0.37 6.54
C THR A 45 -12.49 1.12 6.78
N LYS A 46 -11.46 1.95 6.62
CA LYS A 46 -11.53 3.39 6.90
C LYS A 46 -12.31 4.18 5.85
N PHE A 47 -12.12 3.86 4.57
CA PHE A 47 -12.63 4.67 3.46
C PHE A 47 -13.79 4.03 2.71
N HIS A 48 -14.10 2.74 2.96
CA HIS A 48 -15.16 2.00 2.27
C HIS A 48 -15.04 2.03 0.73
N GLN A 49 -13.82 2.14 0.20
CA GLN A 49 -13.52 2.22 -1.23
C GLN A 49 -12.22 1.47 -1.55
N PRO A 50 -11.98 1.07 -2.81
CA PRO A 50 -10.69 0.50 -3.20
C PRO A 50 -9.56 1.55 -3.07
N PRO A 51 -8.33 1.14 -2.75
CA PRO A 51 -7.18 2.04 -2.75
C PRO A 51 -6.99 2.68 -4.13
N PRO A 52 -6.46 3.91 -4.19
CA PRO A 52 -6.10 4.52 -5.46
C PRO A 52 -5.07 3.62 -6.14
N THR A 53 -5.44 3.08 -7.30
CA THR A 53 -4.48 2.40 -8.17
C THR A 53 -3.61 3.50 -8.77
N LEU A 54 -2.28 3.37 -8.70
CA LEU A 54 -1.40 4.26 -9.46
C LEU A 54 -1.58 3.92 -10.94
N THR A 55 -2.64 4.45 -11.56
CA THR A 55 -2.76 4.45 -13.02
C THR A 55 -1.76 5.47 -13.52
N VAL A 56 -0.63 5.00 -14.04
CA VAL A 56 0.32 5.81 -14.81
C VAL A 56 -0.42 6.24 -16.08
N SER A 57 -1.25 7.26 -15.97
CA SER A 57 -2.21 7.69 -17.00
C SER A 57 -1.59 8.72 -17.94
N HIS A 58 -0.25 8.79 -18.01
CA HIS A 58 0.43 9.75 -18.87
C HIS A 58 1.83 9.27 -19.29
N LEU A 59 1.92 8.10 -19.93
CA LEU A 59 2.96 7.86 -20.92
C LEU A 59 2.33 8.16 -22.29
N PRO A 60 2.81 9.16 -23.05
CA PRO A 60 2.27 9.42 -24.38
C PRO A 60 2.58 8.23 -25.29
N ASP A 61 1.55 7.80 -26.02
CA ASP A 61 1.60 6.79 -27.07
C ASP A 61 2.81 6.94 -27.98
N ALA A 62 3.60 5.86 -28.10
CA ALA A 62 4.54 5.68 -29.19
C ALA A 62 4.39 4.27 -29.78
N ALA A 63 3.63 4.26 -30.88
CA ALA A 63 3.80 3.42 -32.06
C ALA A 63 3.36 1.94 -32.03
N SER A 64 2.14 1.75 -32.54
CA SER A 64 1.87 1.11 -33.84
C SER A 64 2.37 -0.33 -34.14
N SER A 65 1.35 -1.18 -34.35
CA SER A 65 1.18 -2.11 -35.49
C SER A 65 2.02 -3.40 -35.58
N SER A 66 1.32 -4.55 -35.53
CA SER A 66 1.26 -5.44 -36.70
C SER A 66 0.00 -6.33 -36.66
N SER A 67 -0.65 -6.37 -37.81
CA SER A 67 -1.83 -7.14 -38.22
C SER A 67 -1.59 -8.65 -38.30
N SER A 68 -2.64 -9.47 -38.11
CA SER A 68 -2.82 -10.73 -38.86
C SER A 68 -4.30 -11.19 -38.85
N SER A 69 -4.84 -11.28 -40.05
CA SER A 69 -6.17 -11.75 -40.47
C SER A 69 -6.32 -13.28 -40.35
N ALA A 70 -7.55 -13.80 -40.14
CA ALA A 70 -8.16 -14.88 -40.96
C ALA A 70 -9.43 -15.49 -40.31
N GLN A 71 -10.56 -15.34 -41.01
CA GLN A 71 -11.59 -16.35 -41.35
C GLN A 71 -12.06 -17.37 -40.28
N ASN A 72 -13.35 -17.31 -39.91
CA ASN A 72 -14.43 -18.05 -40.57
C ASN A 72 -15.80 -17.60 -40.04
#